data_AF-A0A3N5N1L9-F1
#
_entry.id   AF-A0A3N5N1L9-F1
#
_cell.length_a   1.000
_cell.length_b   1.000
_cell.length_c   1.000
_cell.angle_alpha   90.00
_cell.angle_beta   90.00
_cell.angle_gamma   90.00
#
_symmetry.space_group_name_H-M   'P 1'
#
loop_
_entity.id
_entity.type
_entity.pdbx_description
1 polymer ?
#
loop_
_entity_poly.entity_id
_entity_poly.type
_entity_poly.pdbx_seq_one_letter_code
_entity_poly.pdbx_strand_id
1 'polypeptide(L)' 'GDILAWLRLTPADTIARCHLRDPSWLQWPLLEAAIAGNIVADFPLCNKSFNCSYSGHDL' A
#
# COMPACT_ATOMS: atom_id res chain seq x y z
N GLY A 1 -5.48 4.81 4.33
CA GLY A 1 -4.78 4.63 5.61
C GLY A 1 -3.57 5.55 5.67
N ASP A 2 -2.75 5.43 6.71
CA ASP A 2 -1.59 6.30 6.89
C ASP A 2 -0.43 5.93 5.97
N ILE A 3 0.11 6.94 5.29
CA ILE A 3 1.37 6.84 4.56
C ILE A 3 2.50 7.19 5.53
N LEU A 4 3.44 6.26 5.69
CA LEU A 4 4.61 6.47 6.57
C LEU A 4 5.84 6.77 5.72
N ALA A 5 6.64 7.75 6.15
CA ALA A 5 7.94 8.04 5.56
C ALA A 5 9.04 7.76 6.59
N TRP A 6 9.95 6.85 6.26
CA TRP A 6 11.16 6.61 7.04
C TRP A 6 12.36 7.21 6.31
N LEU A 7 13.15 8.00 7.04
CA LEU A 7 14.34 8.67 6.52
C LEU A 7 15.54 8.35 7.40
N ARG A 8 16.69 8.12 6.77
CA ARG A 8 18.00 8.16 7.42
C ARG A 8 18.75 9.37 6.92
N LEU A 9 19.17 10.23 7.85
CA LEU A 9 19.96 11.42 7.55
C LEU A 9 21.45 11.15 7.76
N THR A 10 22.29 11.81 6.98
CA THR A 10 23.72 11.90 7.23
C THR A 10 24.03 13.09 8.14
N PRO A 11 25.25 13.17 8.72
CA PRO A 11 25.69 14.36 9.45
C PRO A 11 25.82 15.64 8.58
N ALA A 12 25.74 15.52 7.26
CA ALA A 12 25.81 16.65 6.32
C ALA A 12 24.41 17.11 5.87
N ASP A 13 23.36 16.83 6.66
CA ASP A 13 21.97 17.18 6.40
C ASP A 13 21.41 16.66 5.06
N THR A 14 21.95 15.53 4.57
CA THR A 14 21.45 14.86 3.37
C THR A 14 20.74 13.53 3.68
N ILE A 15 19.82 13.12 2.81
CA ILE A 15 19.09 11.86 2.95
C ILE A 15 19.97 10.70 2.46
N ALA A 16 20.36 9.81 3.37
CA ALA A 16 21.12 8.60 3.07
C ALA A 16 20.23 7.42 2.63
N ARG A 17 18.96 7.41 3.05
CA ARG A 17 17.95 6.43 2.63
C ARG A 17 16.56 7.00 2.91
N CYS A 18 15.62 6.74 2.02
CA CYS A 18 14.20 7.01 2.17
C CYS A 18 13.44 5.71 1.90
N HIS A 19 12.39 5.46 2.67
CA HIS A 19 11.41 4.43 2.37
C HIS A 19 10.02 4.96 2.70
N LEU A 20 9.15 4.97 1.70
CA LEU A 20 7.75 5.33 1.84
C LEU A 20 6.94 4.05 1.94
N ARG A 21 6.05 3.96 2.91
CA ARG A 21 5.14 2.82 3.05
C ARG A 21 3.71 3.30 2.94
N ASP A 22 3.11 3.06 1.79
CA ASP A 22 1.68 3.24 1.57
C ASP A 22 0.89 2.11 2.27
N PRO A 23 -0.32 2.37 2.80
CA PRO A 23 -1.17 1.33 3.37
C PRO A 23 -1.48 0.18 2.39
N SER A 24 -1.39 0.42 1.08
CA SER A 24 -1.63 -0.58 0.02
C SER A 24 -0.74 -1.81 0.16
N TRP A 25 0.46 -1.67 0.75
CA TRP A 25 1.35 -2.79 1.08
C TRP A 25 0.69 -3.87 1.93
N LEU A 26 -0.21 -3.48 2.83
CA LEU A 26 -0.96 -4.38 3.68
C LEU A 26 -2.36 -4.67 3.12
N GLN A 27 -2.94 -3.73 2.38
CA GLN A 27 -4.30 -3.86 1.86
C GLN A 27 -4.38 -4.80 0.65
N TRP A 28 -3.35 -4.89 -0.19
CA TRP A 28 -3.34 -5.81 -1.33
C TRP A 28 -3.47 -7.28 -0.90
N PRO A 29 -2.68 -7.79 0.07
CA PRO A 29 -2.93 -9.12 0.63
C PRO A 29 -4.30 -9.27 1.31
N LEU A 30 -4.81 -8.19 1.92
CA LEU A 30 -6.11 -8.22 2.58
C LEU A 30 -7.27 -8.31 1.56
N LEU A 31 -7.11 -7.73 0.37
CA LEU A 31 -8.06 -7.87 -0.75
C LEU A 31 -8.15 -9.34 -1.19
N GLU A 32 -7.02 -10.05 -1.31
CA GLU A 32 -7.00 -11.47 -1.65
C GLU A 32 -7.85 -12.29 -0.66
N ALA A 33 -7.68 -12.06 0.64
CA ALA A 33 -8.48 -12.71 1.66
C ALA A 33 -9.96 -12.32 1.60
N ALA A 34 -10.26 -11.06 1.30
CA ALA A 34 -11.63 -10.53 1.27
C ALA A 34 -12.46 -11.00 0.06
N ILE A 35 -11.82 -11.33 -1.07
CA ILE A 35 -12.54 -11.79 -2.26
C ILE A 35 -12.88 -13.28 -2.24
N ALA A 36 -12.28 -14.06 -1.33
CA ALA A 36 -12.47 -15.49 -1.26
C ALA A 36 -13.96 -15.86 -1.12
N GLY A 37 -14.46 -16.71 -2.01
CA GLY A 37 -15.85 -17.18 -2.01
C GLY A 37 -16.88 -16.23 -2.67
N ASN A 38 -16.47 -15.05 -3.14
CA ASN A 38 -17.33 -14.15 -3.90
C ASN A 38 -17.38 -14.51 -5.40
N ILE A 39 -18.37 -13.99 -6.12
CA ILE A 39 -18.42 -14.11 -7.58
C ILE A 39 -17.46 -13.12 -8.25
N VAL A 40 -17.05 -13.43 -9.49
CA VAL A 40 -16.14 -12.57 -10.26
C VAL A 40 -16.66 -11.14 -10.40
N ALA A 41 -17.99 -10.96 -10.50
CA ALA A 41 -18.61 -9.65 -10.63
C ALA A 41 -18.46 -8.75 -9.39
N ASP A 42 -18.14 -9.31 -8.22
CA ASP A 42 -17.95 -8.55 -6.99
C ASP A 42 -16.52 -7.99 -6.87
N PHE A 43 -15.57 -8.48 -7.68
CA PHE A 43 -14.19 -8.03 -7.64
C PHE A 43 -14.03 -6.50 -7.73
N PRO A 44 -14.70 -5.78 -8.65
CA PRO A 44 -14.59 -4.31 -8.72
C PRO A 44 -15.07 -3.61 -7.44
N LEU A 45 -16.11 -4.14 -6.79
CA LEU A 45 -16.65 -3.58 -5.54
C LEU A 45 -15.66 -3.77 -4.39
N CYS A 46 -15.14 -4.99 -4.21
CA CYS A 46 -14.12 -5.30 -3.21
C CYS A 46 -12.88 -4.43 -3.43
N ASN A 47 -12.33 -4.40 -4.65
CA ASN A 47 -11.13 -3.62 -4.97
C ASN A 47 -11.32 -2.13 -4.67
N LYS A 48 -12.48 -1.55 -5.01
CA LYS A 48 -12.75 -0.13 -4.77
C LYS A 48 -12.91 0.20 -3.30
N SER A 49 -13.43 -0.73 -2.49
CA SER A 49 -13.65 -0.55 -1.04
C SER A 49 -12.34 -0.37 -0.25
N PHE A 50 -11.25 -0.95 -0.75
CA PHE A 50 -9.93 -0.87 -0.12
C PHE A 50 -9.14 0.35 -0.60
N ASN A 51 -9.49 0.86 -1.80
CA ASN A 51 -8.87 2.02 -2.44
C ASN A 51 -7.34 1.90 -2.52
N CYS A 52 -6.86 0.71 -2.88
CA CYS A 52 -5.44 0.44 -3.02
C CYS A 52 -4.81 1.32 -4.12
N SER A 53 -3.60 1.78 -3.85
CA SER A 53 -2.71 2.46 -4.77
C SER A 53 -1.70 1.48 -5.34
N TYR A 54 -1.61 1.42 -6.67
CA TYR A 54 -0.58 0.66 -7.36
C TYR A 54 0.79 1.30 -7.17
N SER A 55 0.91 2.59 -7.49
CA SER A 55 2.16 3.33 -7.31
C SER A 55 2.62 3.40 -5.86
N GLY A 56 1.69 3.43 -4.90
CA GLY A 56 2.03 3.37 -3.47
C GLY A 56 2.62 2.03 -3.06
N HIS A 57 2.21 0.93 -3.70
CA HIS A 57 2.75 -0.41 -3.42
C HIS A 57 4.11 -0.65 -4.06
N ASP A 58 4.38 -0.02 -5.20
CA ASP A 58 5.62 -0.20 -5.97
C ASP A 58 6.84 0.57 -5.41
N LEU A 59 6.63 1.54 -4.49
CA LEU A 59 7.65 2.41 -3.87
C LEU A 59 8.42 1.76 -2.73
#